data_AF-A0A239VV93-F1
#
_entry.id   AF-A0A239VV93-F1
#
_cell.length_a   1.000
_cell.length_b   1.000
_cell.length_c   1.000
_cell.angle_alpha   90.00
_cell.angle_beta   90.00
_cell.angle_gamma   90.00
#
_symmetry.space_group_name_H-M   'P 1'
#
loop_
_entity.id
_entity.type
_entity.pdbx_description
1 polymer ?
#
loop_
_entity_poly.entity_id
_entity_poly.type
_entity_poly.pdbx_seq_one_letter_code
_entity_poly.pdbx_strand_id
1 'polypeptide(L)'
;MPKFTTPYDTLLRVRRIEEDKAKAALAAANAEHRAALARLDSTRQAHRDAMNKSHGETDINGFMREALHGQRLAQSIMWASYEAEKADTTRQTALGHVTKASQRTQGLERLVERAKEERFERMLAADQQVAEESNAGVRARKAAAEAARRAARTQHHPETPHEQYTRGA
;
A
#
# COMPACT_ATOMS: atom_id res chain seq x y z
N MET A 1 -2.32 22.83 6.84
CA MET A 1 -3.24 22.36 5.77
C MET A 1 -3.83 21.03 6.18
N PRO A 2 -5.17 20.89 6.30
CA PRO A 2 -5.79 19.61 6.64
C PRO A 2 -5.51 18.59 5.53
N LYS A 3 -4.98 17.42 5.89
CA LYS A 3 -4.77 16.32 4.95
C LYS A 3 -6.14 15.77 4.54
N PHE A 4 -6.52 16.00 3.29
CA PHE A 4 -7.71 15.38 2.72
C PHE A 4 -7.59 13.85 2.84
N THR A 5 -8.56 13.22 3.50
CA THR A 5 -8.58 11.78 3.74
C THR A 5 -9.72 11.19 2.91
N THR A 6 -9.40 10.36 1.92
CA THR A 6 -10.42 9.61 1.17
C THR A 6 -10.84 8.36 1.95
N PRO A 7 -12.05 7.81 1.71
CA PRO A 7 -12.41 6.49 2.22
C PRO A 7 -11.36 5.41 1.85
N TYR A 8 -10.72 5.54 0.69
CA TYR A 8 -9.66 4.64 0.24
C TYR A 8 -8.38 4.75 1.08
N ASP A 9 -8.03 5.94 1.59
CA ASP A 9 -6.86 6.10 2.48
C ASP A 9 -7.06 5.33 3.81
N THR A 10 -8.28 5.34 4.35
CA THR A 10 -8.63 4.56 5.56
C THR A 10 -8.57 3.07 5.28
N LEU A 11 -9.15 2.61 4.16
CA LEU A 11 -9.07 1.21 3.75
C LEU A 11 -7.62 0.77 3.52
N LEU A 12 -6.79 1.62 2.90
CA LEU A 12 -5.38 1.34 2.67
C LEU A 12 -4.61 1.20 3.97
N ARG A 13 -4.89 2.06 4.96
CA ARG A 13 -4.33 1.94 6.30
C ARG A 13 -4.68 0.60 6.96
N VAL A 14 -5.95 0.18 6.89
CA VAL A 14 -6.38 -1.12 7.42
C VAL A 14 -5.67 -2.27 6.71
N ARG A 15 -5.57 -2.24 5.37
CA ARG A 15 -4.88 -3.28 4.60
C ARG A 15 -3.39 -3.36 4.90
N ARG A 16 -2.71 -2.24 5.09
CA ARG A 16 -1.30 -2.22 5.55
C ARG A 16 -1.14 -2.87 6.91
N ILE A 17 -2.04 -2.59 7.86
CA ILE A 17 -2.03 -3.26 9.17
C ILE A 17 -2.24 -4.78 9.03
N GLU A 18 -3.14 -5.22 8.15
CA GLU A 18 -3.34 -6.65 7.88
C GLU A 18 -2.10 -7.30 7.24
N GLU A 19 -1.43 -6.60 6.33
CA GLU A 19 -0.17 -7.05 5.73
C GLU A 19 0.94 -7.17 6.76
N ASP A 20 1.07 -6.19 7.66
CA ASP A 20 2.05 -6.22 8.75
C ASP A 20 1.76 -7.37 9.72
N LYS A 21 0.49 -7.62 10.04
CA LYS A 21 0.08 -8.80 10.82
C LYS A 21 0.44 -10.11 10.12
N ALA A 22 0.23 -10.21 8.81
CA ALA A 22 0.61 -11.39 8.04
C ALA A 22 2.13 -11.60 8.05
N LYS A 23 2.92 -10.52 7.92
CA LYS A 23 4.39 -10.56 8.00
C LYS A 23 4.86 -11.01 9.38
N ALA A 24 4.24 -10.50 10.44
CA ALA A 24 4.53 -10.93 11.81
C ALA A 24 4.23 -12.42 12.02
N ALA A 25 3.09 -12.91 11.50
CA ALA A 25 2.74 -14.33 11.55
C ALA A 25 3.74 -15.20 10.77
N LEU A 26 4.20 -14.76 9.60
CA LEU A 26 5.25 -15.45 8.84
C LEU A 26 6.58 -15.47 9.61
N ALA A 27 6.95 -14.39 10.29
CA ALA A 27 8.15 -14.34 11.11
C ALA A 27 8.09 -15.35 12.28
N ALA A 28 6.93 -15.47 12.94
CA ALA A 28 6.69 -16.47 13.97
C ALA A 28 6.79 -17.90 13.40
N ALA A 29 6.12 -18.19 12.29
CA ALA A 29 6.19 -19.50 11.64
C ALA A 29 7.61 -19.88 11.19
N ASN A 30 8.40 -18.90 10.71
CA ASN A 30 9.81 -19.11 10.39
C ASN A 30 10.65 -19.44 11.63
N ALA A 31 10.36 -18.82 12.78
CA ALA A 31 11.03 -19.13 14.03
C ALA A 31 10.69 -20.55 14.52
N GLU A 32 9.41 -20.93 14.47
CA GLU A 32 8.94 -22.28 14.81
C GLU A 32 9.57 -23.35 13.90
N HIS A 33 9.59 -23.13 12.59
CA HIS A 33 10.22 -24.05 11.64
C HIS A 33 11.72 -24.23 11.92
N ARG A 34 12.46 -23.14 12.18
CA ARG A 34 13.88 -23.24 12.58
C ARG A 34 14.07 -23.99 13.88
N ALA A 35 13.20 -23.78 14.87
CA ALA A 35 13.26 -24.50 16.13
C ALA A 35 12.97 -26.00 15.95
N ALA A 36 12.00 -26.36 15.11
CA ALA A 36 11.68 -27.75 14.80
C ALA A 36 12.84 -28.46 14.08
N LEU A 37 13.48 -27.80 13.10
CA LEU A 37 14.68 -28.34 12.44
C LEU A 37 15.84 -28.52 13.41
N ALA A 38 16.11 -27.54 14.29
CA ALA A 38 17.16 -27.66 15.29
C ALA A 38 16.92 -28.85 16.25
N ARG A 39 15.65 -29.07 16.65
CA ARG A 39 15.27 -30.25 17.45
C ARG A 39 15.49 -31.55 16.68
N LEU A 40 15.07 -31.62 15.42
CA LEU A 40 15.28 -32.79 14.57
C LEU A 40 16.78 -33.12 14.44
N ASP A 41 17.61 -32.12 14.16
CA ASP A 41 19.05 -32.31 14.02
C ASP A 41 19.70 -32.74 15.34
N SER A 42 19.31 -32.14 16.47
CA SER A 42 19.79 -32.57 17.79
C SER A 42 19.40 -34.01 18.12
N THR A 43 18.19 -34.43 17.72
CA THR A 43 17.69 -35.80 17.95
C THR A 43 18.45 -36.80 17.07
N ARG A 44 18.70 -36.44 15.80
CA ARG A 44 19.52 -37.25 14.89
C ARG A 44 20.96 -37.37 15.38
N GLN A 45 21.51 -36.31 15.97
CA GLN A 45 22.84 -36.35 16.56
C GLN A 45 22.85 -37.28 17.79
N ALA A 46 21.90 -37.12 18.72
CA ALA A 46 21.80 -37.99 19.89
C ALA A 46 21.64 -39.47 19.52
N HIS A 47 20.86 -39.79 18.48
CA HIS A 47 20.76 -41.15 17.95
C HIS A 47 22.09 -41.66 17.38
N ARG A 48 22.80 -40.85 16.58
CA ARG A 48 24.12 -41.21 16.06
C ARG A 48 25.13 -41.45 17.19
N ASP A 49 25.16 -40.57 18.18
CA ASP A 49 26.04 -40.69 19.34
C ASP A 49 25.72 -41.94 20.17
N ALA A 50 24.44 -42.33 20.27
CA ALA A 50 24.04 -43.56 20.95
C ALA A 50 24.47 -44.81 20.17
N MET A 51 24.35 -44.82 18.84
CA MET A 51 24.70 -45.97 18.00
C MET A 51 26.21 -46.14 17.75
N ASN A 52 26.98 -45.05 17.82
CA ASN A 52 28.42 -45.06 17.57
C ASN A 52 29.28 -45.32 18.82
N LYS A 53 28.65 -45.59 19.98
CA LYS A 53 29.40 -45.97 21.18
C LYS A 53 30.08 -47.31 20.94
N SER A 54 31.39 -47.38 21.20
CA SER A 54 32.11 -48.64 21.21
C SER A 54 31.65 -49.42 22.44
N HIS A 55 30.84 -50.45 22.21
CA HIS A 55 30.42 -51.36 23.26
C HIS A 55 31.50 -52.45 23.39
N GLY A 56 32.20 -52.47 24.52
CA GLY A 56 33.03 -53.61 24.91
C GLY A 56 32.15 -54.82 25.24
N GLU A 57 32.71 -55.82 25.93
CA GLU A 57 31.89 -56.92 26.47
C GLU A 57 30.79 -56.37 27.39
N THR A 58 29.55 -56.53 26.96
CA THR A 58 28.35 -56.04 27.66
C THR A 58 27.46 -57.21 27.96
N ASP A 59 26.86 -57.25 29.15
CA ASP A 59 25.91 -58.29 29.51
C ASP A 59 24.60 -58.16 28.71
N ILE A 60 23.81 -59.24 28.66
CA ILE A 60 22.56 -59.27 27.89
C ILE A 60 21.59 -58.17 28.35
N ASN A 61 21.53 -57.87 29.65
CA ASN A 61 20.65 -56.82 30.17
C ASN A 61 21.12 -55.42 29.78
N GLY A 62 22.43 -55.17 29.72
CA GLY A 62 23.02 -53.95 29.18
C GLY A 62 22.65 -53.76 27.71
N PHE A 63 22.88 -54.79 26.89
CA PHE A 63 22.53 -54.78 25.47
C PHE A 63 21.04 -54.48 25.24
N MET A 64 20.14 -55.16 25.96
CA MET A 64 18.69 -54.95 25.83
C MET A 64 18.27 -53.52 26.20
N ARG A 65 18.88 -52.92 27.23
CA ARG A 65 18.60 -51.52 27.61
C ARG A 65 19.06 -50.54 26.54
N GLU A 66 20.23 -50.77 25.95
CA GLU A 66 20.77 -49.95 24.88
C GLU A 66 19.94 -50.05 23.60
N ALA A 67 19.53 -51.27 23.21
CA ALA A 67 18.63 -51.50 22.09
C ALA A 67 17.30 -50.76 22.25
N LEU A 68 16.68 -50.84 23.44
CA LEU A 68 15.45 -50.09 23.75
C LEU A 68 15.67 -48.58 23.72
N HIS A 69 16.81 -48.08 24.21
CA HIS A 69 17.15 -46.67 24.14
C HIS A 69 17.29 -46.19 22.68
N GLY A 70 17.99 -46.96 21.84
CA GLY A 70 18.13 -46.70 20.41
C GLY A 70 16.78 -46.65 19.71
N GLN A 71 15.90 -47.61 19.99
CA GLN A 71 14.54 -47.63 19.43
C GLN A 71 13.73 -46.38 19.83
N ARG A 72 13.83 -45.93 21.08
CA ARG A 72 13.17 -44.68 21.54
C ARG A 72 13.72 -43.46 20.83
N LEU A 73 15.04 -43.39 20.60
CA LEU A 73 15.65 -42.30 19.84
C LEU A 73 15.21 -42.32 18.38
N ALA A 74 15.13 -43.49 17.74
CA ALA A 74 14.62 -43.63 16.38
C ALA A 74 13.15 -43.16 16.27
N GLN A 75 12.30 -43.54 17.22
CA GLN A 75 10.93 -43.03 17.31
C GLN A 75 10.89 -41.52 17.52
N SER A 76 11.77 -40.97 18.36
CA SER A 76 11.90 -39.52 18.56
C SER A 76 12.27 -38.79 17.26
N ILE A 77 13.11 -39.37 16.40
CA ILE A 77 13.43 -38.80 15.08
C ILE A 77 12.18 -38.74 14.21
N MET A 78 11.35 -39.79 14.21
CA MET A 78 10.11 -39.80 13.43
C MET A 78 9.18 -38.66 13.87
N TRP A 79 8.97 -38.49 15.18
CA TRP A 79 8.16 -37.40 15.72
C TRP A 79 8.74 -36.02 15.40
N ALA A 80 10.04 -35.82 15.60
CA ALA A 80 10.69 -34.55 15.29
C ALA A 80 10.65 -34.23 13.78
N SER A 81 10.70 -35.25 12.92
CA SER A 81 10.57 -35.07 11.46
C SER A 81 9.16 -34.63 11.09
N TYR A 82 8.14 -35.27 11.68
CA TYR A 82 6.75 -34.88 11.51
C TYR A 82 6.49 -33.44 11.99
N GLU A 83 7.05 -33.06 13.15
CA GLU A 83 6.93 -31.68 13.66
C GLU A 83 7.59 -30.66 12.72
N ALA A 84 8.76 -30.97 12.17
CA ALA A 84 9.44 -30.11 11.20
C ALA A 84 8.61 -29.94 9.91
N GLU A 85 8.03 -31.01 9.38
CA GLU A 85 7.14 -30.96 8.22
C GLU A 85 5.87 -30.15 8.49
N LYS A 86 5.25 -30.36 9.66
CA LYS A 86 4.09 -29.57 10.11
C LYS A 86 4.44 -28.09 10.26
N ALA A 87 5.61 -27.76 10.79
CA ALA A 87 6.07 -26.37 10.88
C ALA A 87 6.34 -25.77 9.49
N ASP A 88 6.86 -26.55 8.54
CA ASP A 88 7.06 -26.08 7.16
C ASP A 88 5.73 -25.81 6.45
N THR A 89 4.74 -26.70 6.58
CA THR A 89 3.39 -26.46 6.00
C THR A 89 2.73 -25.19 6.59
N THR A 90 2.91 -24.96 7.90
CA THR A 90 2.45 -23.73 8.58
C THR A 90 3.16 -22.49 8.01
N ARG A 91 4.49 -22.57 7.82
CA ARG A 91 5.30 -21.52 7.20
C ARG A 91 4.86 -21.22 5.77
N GLN A 92 4.62 -22.25 4.94
CA GLN A 92 4.14 -22.08 3.57
C GLN A 92 2.75 -21.43 3.53
N THR A 93 1.86 -21.82 4.45
CA THR A 93 0.53 -21.21 4.59
C THR A 93 0.64 -19.72 4.96
N ALA A 94 1.50 -19.39 5.93
CA ALA A 94 1.77 -18.00 6.32
C ALA A 94 2.35 -17.18 5.17
N LEU A 95 3.25 -17.75 4.37
CA LEU A 95 3.79 -17.10 3.17
C LEU A 95 2.67 -16.78 2.16
N GLY A 96 1.75 -17.73 1.94
CA GLY A 96 0.58 -17.52 1.09
C GLY A 96 -0.32 -16.37 1.58
N HIS A 97 -0.48 -16.22 2.90
CA HIS A 97 -1.22 -15.09 3.49
C HIS A 97 -0.52 -13.75 3.26
N VAL A 98 0.80 -13.68 3.41
CA VAL A 98 1.59 -12.47 3.12
C VAL A 98 1.45 -12.07 1.66
N THR A 99 1.60 -13.01 0.73
CA THR A 99 1.45 -12.73 -0.71
C THR A 99 0.06 -12.18 -1.03
N LYS A 100 -1.00 -12.82 -0.52
CA LYS A 100 -2.39 -12.35 -0.71
C LYS A 100 -2.63 -10.98 -0.07
N ALA A 101 -2.08 -10.72 1.11
CA ALA A 101 -2.19 -9.43 1.76
C ALA A 101 -1.50 -8.33 0.93
N SER A 102 -0.26 -8.57 0.48
CA SER A 102 0.51 -7.63 -0.33
C SER A 102 -0.18 -7.30 -1.66
N GLN A 103 -0.72 -8.30 -2.37
CA GLN A 103 -1.48 -8.08 -3.60
C GLN A 103 -2.70 -7.18 -3.38
N ARG A 104 -3.43 -7.37 -2.27
CA ARG A 104 -4.59 -6.52 -1.92
C ARG A 104 -4.15 -5.09 -1.58
N THR A 105 -3.05 -4.91 -0.86
CA THR A 105 -2.49 -3.59 -0.56
C THR A 105 -2.10 -2.87 -1.85
N GLN A 106 -1.31 -3.51 -2.72
CA GLN A 106 -0.85 -2.93 -3.99
C GLN A 106 -2.01 -2.53 -4.91
N GLY A 107 -3.04 -3.38 -5.01
CA GLY A 107 -4.24 -3.05 -5.78
C GLY A 107 -4.94 -1.80 -5.27
N LEU A 108 -5.01 -1.63 -3.95
CA LEU A 108 -5.65 -0.48 -3.32
C LEU A 108 -4.80 0.79 -3.39
N GLU A 109 -3.47 0.68 -3.35
CA GLU A 109 -2.56 1.82 -3.54
C GLU A 109 -2.79 2.48 -4.91
N ARG A 110 -2.91 1.68 -5.97
CA ARG A 110 -3.23 2.18 -7.32
C ARG A 110 -4.58 2.88 -7.40
N LEU A 111 -5.58 2.40 -6.66
CA LEU A 111 -6.90 3.04 -6.60
C LEU A 111 -6.85 4.38 -5.85
N VAL A 112 -6.07 4.44 -4.75
CA VAL A 112 -5.84 5.68 -3.99
C VAL A 112 -5.11 6.71 -4.85
N GLU A 113 -4.09 6.30 -5.61
CA GLU A 113 -3.35 7.16 -6.54
C GLU A 113 -4.27 7.71 -7.62
N ARG A 114 -5.03 6.85 -8.30
CA ARG A 114 -6.02 7.29 -9.32
C ARG A 114 -7.05 8.27 -8.74
N ALA A 115 -7.58 7.99 -7.54
CA ALA A 115 -8.53 8.90 -6.90
C ALA A 115 -7.93 10.27 -6.56
N LYS A 116 -6.63 10.33 -6.25
CA LYS A 116 -5.90 11.59 -6.03
C LYS A 116 -5.68 12.34 -7.34
N GLU A 117 -5.30 11.64 -8.41
CA GLU A 117 -5.13 12.19 -9.75
C GLU A 117 -6.45 12.79 -10.28
N GLU A 118 -7.54 12.02 -10.28
CA GLU A 118 -8.86 12.49 -10.72
C GLU A 118 -9.32 13.74 -9.96
N ARG A 119 -9.03 13.81 -8.66
CA ARG A 119 -9.37 14.98 -7.85
C ARG A 119 -8.50 16.18 -8.21
N PHE A 120 -7.21 15.96 -8.43
CA PHE A 120 -6.29 17.01 -8.84
C PHE A 120 -6.70 17.60 -10.20
N GLU A 121 -7.08 16.77 -11.15
CA GLU A 121 -7.63 17.20 -12.45
C GLU A 121 -8.91 18.04 -12.28
N ARG A 122 -9.86 17.59 -11.44
CA ARG A 122 -11.08 18.37 -11.16
C ARG A 122 -10.79 19.72 -10.52
N MET A 123 -9.82 19.77 -9.60
CA MET A 123 -9.39 21.01 -8.97
C MET A 123 -8.77 21.97 -10.00
N LEU A 124 -7.89 21.46 -10.86
CA LEU A 124 -7.27 22.25 -11.92
C LEU A 124 -8.31 22.78 -12.92
N ALA A 125 -9.28 21.95 -13.30
CA ALA A 125 -10.38 22.35 -14.17
C ALA A 125 -11.27 23.43 -13.53
N ALA A 126 -11.58 23.30 -12.23
CA ALA A 126 -12.33 24.32 -11.50
C ALA A 126 -11.56 25.65 -11.41
N ASP A 127 -10.25 25.60 -11.13
CA ASP A 127 -9.41 26.80 -11.09
C ASP A 127 -9.32 27.49 -12.46
N GLN A 128 -9.25 26.71 -13.54
CA GLN A 128 -9.29 27.23 -14.92
C GLN A 128 -10.63 27.91 -15.23
N GLN A 129 -11.76 27.28 -14.88
CA GLN A 129 -13.08 27.88 -15.06
C GLN A 129 -13.22 29.20 -14.30
N VAL A 130 -12.80 29.25 -13.02
CA VAL A 130 -12.83 30.47 -12.21
C VAL A 130 -11.96 31.57 -12.81
N ALA A 131 -10.79 31.22 -13.36
CA ALA A 131 -9.91 32.18 -14.03
C ALA A 131 -10.53 32.71 -15.35
N GLU A 132 -11.15 31.83 -16.14
CA GLU A 132 -11.86 32.20 -17.37
C GLU A 132 -13.06 33.11 -17.10
N GLU A 133 -13.88 32.79 -16.10
CA GLU A 133 -15.01 33.61 -15.65
C GLU A 133 -14.55 34.98 -15.16
N SER A 134 -13.48 35.01 -14.36
CA SER A 134 -12.87 36.26 -13.88
C SER A 134 -12.39 37.14 -15.05
N ASN A 135 -11.70 36.55 -16.02
CA ASN A 135 -11.23 37.24 -17.21
C ASN A 135 -12.37 37.69 -18.13
N ALA A 136 -13.43 36.89 -18.26
CA ALA A 136 -14.65 37.28 -18.98
C ALA A 136 -15.31 38.50 -18.33
N GLY A 137 -15.44 38.50 -17.00
CA GLY A 137 -15.99 39.63 -16.24
C GLY A 137 -15.16 40.92 -16.36
N VAL A 138 -13.82 40.82 -16.43
CA VAL A 138 -12.94 41.98 -16.68
C VAL A 138 -13.12 42.49 -18.11
N ARG A 139 -13.13 41.60 -19.11
CA ARG A 139 -13.35 41.96 -20.52
C ARG A 139 -14.70 42.64 -20.74
N ALA A 140 -15.77 42.12 -20.16
CA ALA A 140 -17.11 42.69 -20.23
C ALA A 140 -17.17 44.10 -19.62
N ARG A 141 -16.56 44.30 -18.43
CA ARG A 141 -16.47 45.62 -17.79
C ARG A 141 -15.70 46.62 -18.63
N LYS A 142 -14.58 46.21 -19.25
CA LYS A 142 -13.79 47.06 -20.15
C LYS A 142 -14.58 47.45 -21.40
N ALA A 143 -15.26 46.50 -22.03
CA ALA A 143 -16.11 46.77 -23.20
C ALA A 143 -17.26 47.73 -22.88
N ALA A 144 -17.93 47.55 -21.74
CA ALA A 144 -18.99 48.46 -21.29
C ALA A 144 -18.45 49.89 -21.03
N ALA A 145 -17.28 50.01 -20.41
CA ALA A 145 -16.63 51.31 -20.20
C ALA A 145 -16.25 52.01 -21.52
N GLU A 146 -15.75 51.26 -22.50
CA GLU A 146 -15.43 51.78 -23.83
C GLU A 146 -16.69 52.21 -24.60
N ALA A 147 -17.78 51.44 -24.51
CA ALA A 147 -19.08 51.79 -25.08
C ALA A 147 -19.64 53.08 -24.45
N ALA A 148 -19.59 53.21 -23.13
CA ALA A 148 -20.01 54.41 -22.41
C ALA A 148 -19.18 55.65 -22.83
N ARG A 149 -17.87 55.51 -22.98
CA ARG A 149 -16.99 56.58 -23.47
C ARG A 149 -17.32 57.01 -24.91
N ARG A 150 -17.65 56.06 -25.80
CA ARG A 150 -18.10 56.39 -27.17
C ARG A 150 -19.42 57.14 -27.16
N ALA A 151 -20.41 56.69 -26.39
CA ALA A 151 -21.71 57.34 -26.28
C ALA A 151 -21.60 58.79 -25.75
N ALA A 152 -20.77 59.03 -24.74
CA ALA A 152 -20.50 60.37 -24.23
C ALA A 152 -19.84 61.29 -25.28
N ARG A 153 -18.98 60.73 -26.14
CA ARG A 153 -18.31 61.50 -27.21
C ARG A 153 -19.27 61.91 -28.33
N THR A 154 -20.27 61.07 -28.65
CA THR A 154 -21.31 61.39 -29.63
C THR A 154 -22.33 62.42 -29.14
N GLN A 155 -22.52 62.58 -27.82
CA GLN A 155 -23.43 63.59 -27.25
C GLN A 155 -22.82 65.00 -27.18
N HIS A 156 -21.50 65.15 -27.38
CA HIS A 156 -20.78 66.42 -27.31
C HIS A 156 -20.39 67.01 -28.68
N HIS A 157 -21.05 66.63 -29.77
CA HIS A 157 -21.02 67.44 -30.99
C HIS A 157 -22.24 68.37 -31.01
N PRO A 158 -22.11 69.64 -30.55
CA PRO A 158 -23.08 70.64 -30.91
C PRO A 158 -22.93 70.87 -32.42
N GLU A 159 -23.87 70.36 -33.21
CA GLU A 159 -24.18 70.94 -34.50
C GLU A 159 -24.60 72.38 -34.22
N THR A 160 -23.65 73.31 -34.22
CA THR A 160 -23.97 74.72 -34.40
C THR A 160 -24.55 74.85 -35.80
N PRO A 161 -25.85 75.14 -35.97
CA PRO A 161 -26.38 75.45 -37.28
C PRO A 161 -25.72 76.75 -37.70
N HIS A 162 -24.91 76.71 -38.77
CA HIS A 162 -24.48 77.94 -39.42
C HIS A 162 -25.73 78.63 -39.97
N GLU A 163 -26.22 79.60 -39.21
CA GLU A 163 -27.24 80.55 -39.64
C GLU A 163 -26.77 81.17 -40.96
N GLN A 164 -27.60 80.96 -41.97
CA GLN A 164 -27.54 81.57 -43.28
C GLN A 164 -27.64 83.10 -43.10
N TYR A 165 -26.52 83.80 -43.20
CA TYR A 165 -26.55 85.24 -43.42
C TYR A 165 -26.93 85.51 -44.87
N THR A 166 -28.22 85.73 -45.08
CA THR A 166 -28.74 86.54 -46.18
C THR A 166 -28.24 87.98 -46.01
N ARG A 167 -27.48 88.48 -47.00
CA ARG A 167 -27.38 89.92 -47.26
C ARG A 167 -27.54 90.13 -48.76
N GLY A 168 -28.66 90.73 -49.13
CA GLY A 168 -28.86 91.29 -50.46
C GLY A 168 -28.07 92.58 -50.66
N ALA A 169 -27.70 92.85 -51.90
CA ALA A 169 -28.07 94.03 -52.68
C ALA A 169 -27.68 93.76 -54.14
#